data_AF-A0A832W4Q6-F1
#
_entry.id   AF-A0A832W4Q6-F1
#
_cell.length_a   1.000
_cell.length_b   1.000
_cell.length_c   1.000
_cell.angle_alpha   90.00
_cell.angle_beta   90.00
_cell.angle_gamma   90.00
#
_symmetry.space_group_name_H-M   'P 1'
#
loop_
_entity.id
_entity.type
_entity.pdbx_description
1 polymer ?
#
loop_
_entity_poly.entity_id
_entity_poly.type
_entity_poly.pdbx_seq_one_letter_code
_entity_poly.pdbx_strand_id
1 'polypeptide(L)'
;MGLDTIIVAFFVVGTILVVAGTLTMGVNNLVESSYNGYVSAHQTIMDRLQTRVEVQNIVFNVSTNHTSFTVANTGETKLYNFDHW
;
A
#
# COMPACT_ATOMS: atom_id res chain seq x y z
N MET A 1 50.49 12.67 -27.80
CA MET A 1 49.98 12.68 -26.41
C MET A 1 48.64 13.41 -26.25
N GLY A 2 48.38 14.54 -26.92
CA GLY A 2 47.11 15.27 -26.76
C GLY A 2 45.84 14.61 -27.32
N LEU A 3 45.94 13.76 -28.35
CA LEU A 3 44.76 13.12 -28.97
C LEU A 3 44.20 11.97 -28.10
N ASP A 4 45.06 11.20 -27.44
CA ASP A 4 44.67 10.20 -26.45
C ASP A 4 43.93 10.84 -25.26
N THR A 5 44.40 11.99 -24.79
CA THR A 5 43.76 12.72 -23.69
C THR A 5 42.34 13.17 -24.04
N ILE A 6 42.09 13.57 -25.29
CA ILE A 6 40.75 13.98 -25.77
C ILE A 6 39.82 12.77 -25.85
N ILE A 7 40.31 11.63 -26.36
CA ILE A 7 39.52 10.39 -26.44
C ILE A 7 39.12 9.91 -25.04
N VAL A 8 40.07 9.88 -24.10
CA VAL A 8 39.80 9.50 -22.71
C VAL A 8 38.78 10.45 -22.06
N ALA A 9 38.90 11.76 -22.29
CA ALA A 9 37.94 12.74 -21.78
C ALA A 9 36.53 12.50 -22.33
N PHE A 10 36.39 12.17 -23.62
CA PHE A 10 35.11 11.83 -24.23
C PHE A 10 34.46 10.60 -23.59
N PHE A 11 35.25 9.55 -23.36
CA PHE A 11 34.75 8.35 -22.69
C PHE A 11 34.28 8.67 -21.27
N VAL A 12 35.08 9.38 -20.47
CA VAL A 12 34.75 9.72 -19.09
C VAL A 12 33.47 10.57 -19.01
N VAL A 13 33.34 11.59 -19.84
CA VAL A 13 32.13 12.43 -19.88
C VAL A 13 30.91 11.61 -20.31
N GLY A 14 31.08 10.71 -21.29
CA GLY A 14 30.03 9.78 -21.73
C GLY A 14 29.56 8.87 -20.60
N THR A 15 30.47 8.26 -19.83
CA THR A 15 30.09 7.40 -18.70
C THR A 15 29.39 8.18 -17.59
N ILE A 16 29.84 9.40 -17.29
CA ILE A 16 29.20 10.25 -16.28
C ILE A 16 27.74 10.56 -16.69
N LEU A 17 27.51 10.90 -17.97
CA LEU A 17 26.17 11.15 -18.49
C LEU A 17 25.25 9.93 -18.39
N VAL A 18 25.76 8.74 -18.73
CA VAL A 18 25.00 7.50 -18.64
C VAL A 18 24.66 7.17 -17.17
N VAL A 19 25.61 7.31 -16.25
CA VAL A 19 25.40 7.06 -14.81
C VAL A 19 24.42 8.06 -14.22
N ALA A 20 24.54 9.35 -14.58
CA ALA A 20 23.61 10.38 -14.11
C ALA A 20 22.18 10.12 -14.63
N GLY A 21 22.03 9.69 -15.88
CA GLY A 21 20.74 9.34 -16.47
C GLY A 21 20.07 8.15 -15.78
N THR A 22 20.83 7.07 -15.55
CA THR A 22 20.28 5.86 -14.89
C THR A 22 19.93 6.11 -13.43
N LEU A 23 20.74 6.88 -12.70
CA LEU A 23 20.43 7.27 -11.32
C LEU A 23 19.18 8.14 -11.25
N THR A 24 19.03 9.11 -12.14
CA THR A 24 17.86 10.00 -12.15
C THR A 24 16.58 9.23 -12.45
N MET A 25 16.61 8.33 -13.43
CA MET A 25 15.47 7.45 -13.74
C MET A 25 15.16 6.48 -12.59
N GLY A 26 16.18 5.88 -11.99
CA GLY A 26 16.03 4.96 -10.86
C GLY A 26 15.43 5.64 -9.63
N VAL A 27 15.88 6.85 -9.29
CA VAL A 27 15.35 7.63 -8.16
C VAL A 27 13.90 8.05 -8.43
N ASN A 28 13.56 8.53 -9.64
CA ASN A 28 12.19 8.89 -9.97
C ASN A 28 11.24 7.70 -9.83
N ASN A 29 11.62 6.52 -10.35
CA ASN A 29 10.82 5.31 -10.22
C ASN A 29 10.69 4.85 -8.76
N LEU A 30 11.76 4.97 -7.97
CA LEU A 30 11.73 4.63 -6.54
C LEU A 30 10.77 5.55 -5.77
N VAL A 31 10.82 6.85 -6.02
CA VAL A 31 9.95 7.84 -5.38
C VAL A 31 8.49 7.58 -5.76
N GLU A 32 8.21 7.38 -7.04
CA GLU A 32 6.86 7.08 -7.53
C GLU A 32 6.32 5.77 -6.95
N SER A 33 7.14 4.71 -6.96
CA SER A 33 6.78 3.42 -6.36
C SER A 33 6.53 3.53 -4.86
N SER A 34 7.35 4.29 -4.14
CA SER A 34 7.20 4.49 -2.69
C SER A 34 5.94 5.30 -2.38
N TYR A 35 5.65 6.33 -3.17
CA TYR A 35 4.43 7.13 -3.04
C TYR A 35 3.18 6.29 -3.30
N ASN A 36 3.16 5.52 -4.39
CA ASN A 36 2.04 4.64 -4.72
C ASN A 36 1.84 3.55 -3.65
N GLY A 37 2.93 2.98 -3.12
CA GLY A 37 2.89 2.05 -2.00
C GLY A 37 2.33 2.69 -0.72
N TYR A 38 2.74 3.91 -0.40
CA TYR A 38 2.23 4.65 0.75
C TYR A 38 0.73 4.96 0.63
N VAL A 39 0.27 5.46 -0.53
CA VAL A 39 -1.14 5.82 -0.76
C VAL A 39 -2.04 4.58 -0.66
N SER A 40 -1.64 3.46 -1.26
CA SER A 40 -2.42 2.21 -1.19
C SER A 40 -2.48 1.63 0.22
N ALA A 41 -1.38 1.67 0.98
CA ALA A 41 -1.36 1.28 2.38
C ALA A 41 -2.25 2.20 3.23
N HIS A 42 -2.19 3.52 2.99
CA HIS A 42 -3.01 4.50 3.68
C HIS A 42 -4.50 4.27 3.43
N GLN A 43 -4.92 4.10 2.17
CA GLN A 43 -6.31 3.79 1.82
C GLN A 43 -6.80 2.51 2.51
N THR A 44 -6.00 1.44 2.46
CA THR A 44 -6.35 0.16 3.11
C THR A 44 -6.53 0.32 4.63
N ILE A 45 -5.69 1.13 5.28
CA ILE A 45 -5.79 1.40 6.72
C ILE A 45 -7.04 2.23 7.02
N MET A 46 -7.33 3.25 6.22
CA MET A 46 -8.52 4.08 6.41
C MET A 46 -9.81 3.27 6.22
N ASP A 47 -9.88 2.40 5.20
CA ASP A 47 -11.02 1.50 4.98
C ASP A 47 -11.24 0.55 6.17
N ARG A 48 -10.14 0.03 6.75
CA ARG A 48 -10.21 -0.81 7.96
C ARG A 48 -10.63 -0.04 9.19
N LEU A 49 -10.16 1.20 9.37
CA LEU A 49 -10.57 2.07 10.48
C LEU A 49 -12.05 2.45 10.38
N GLN A 50 -12.54 2.65 9.16
CA GLN A 50 -13.96 2.93 8.88
C GLN A 50 -14.83 1.67 8.93
N THR A 51 -14.26 0.48 9.09
CA THR A 51 -15.01 -0.77 9.30
C THR A 51 -15.10 -1.04 10.81
N ARG A 52 -16.29 -0.90 11.40
CA ARG A 52 -16.52 -1.15 12.83
C ARG A 52 -17.62 -2.17 13.02
N VAL A 53 -17.24 -3.38 13.43
CA VAL A 53 -18.18 -4.47 13.71
C VAL A 53 -18.46 -4.52 15.21
N GLU A 54 -19.73 -4.41 15.58
CA GLU A 54 -20.19 -4.50 16.96
C GLU A 54 -21.12 -5.69 17.15
N VAL A 55 -20.89 -6.44 18.24
CA VAL A 55 -21.79 -7.48 18.71
C VAL A 55 -22.73 -6.86 19.74
N GLN A 56 -24.03 -6.87 19.42
CA GLN A 56 -25.10 -6.29 20.22
C GLN A 56 -26.09 -7.38 20.62
N ASN A 57 -26.86 -7.13 21.68
CA ASN A 57 -27.96 -8.00 22.12
C ASN A 57 -27.57 -9.48 22.30
N ILE A 58 -26.53 -9.75 23.10
CA ILE A 58 -26.18 -11.11 23.50
C ILE A 58 -27.24 -11.62 24.48
N VAL A 59 -28.06 -12.57 24.03
CA VAL A 59 -29.11 -13.22 24.82
C VAL A 59 -28.76 -14.69 24.95
N PHE A 60 -28.66 -15.16 26.19
CA PHE A 60 -28.48 -16.57 26.51
C PHE A 60 -29.77 -17.14 27.10
N ASN A 61 -30.38 -18.09 26.40
CA ASN A 61 -31.58 -18.78 26.90
C ASN A 61 -31.17 -20.14 27.49
N VAL A 62 -31.19 -20.21 28.83
CA VAL A 62 -30.79 -21.42 29.58
C VAL A 62 -31.79 -22.56 29.38
N SER A 63 -33.06 -22.26 29.13
CA SER A 63 -34.13 -23.26 28.97
C SER A 63 -34.11 -23.93 27.60
N THR A 64 -33.68 -23.22 26.56
CA THR A 64 -33.54 -23.78 25.20
C THR A 64 -32.08 -24.04 24.82
N ASN A 65 -31.13 -23.76 25.73
CA ASN A 65 -29.68 -23.83 25.52
C ASN A 65 -29.20 -23.12 24.23
N HIS A 66 -29.83 -22.01 23.88
CA HIS A 66 -29.52 -21.25 22.67
C HIS A 66 -28.95 -19.88 23.06
N THR A 67 -27.84 -19.51 22.42
CA THR A 67 -27.26 -18.17 22.47
C THR A 67 -27.56 -17.45 21.17
N SER A 68 -28.20 -16.30 21.24
CA SER A 68 -28.38 -15.41 20.09
C SER A 68 -27.64 -14.10 20.32
N PHE A 69 -26.98 -13.59 19.30
CA PHE A 69 -26.37 -12.26 19.30
C PHE A 69 -26.61 -11.61 17.93
N THR A 70 -26.70 -10.29 17.93
CA THR A 70 -26.83 -9.50 16.70
C THR A 70 -25.47 -8.92 16.36
N VAL A 71 -25.02 -9.07 15.10
CA VAL A 71 -23.79 -8.43 14.61
C VAL A 71 -24.20 -7.27 13.71
N ALA A 72 -23.77 -6.06 14.06
CA ALA A 72 -24.02 -4.86 13.27
C ALA A 72 -22.69 -4.22 12.85
N ASN A 73 -22.62 -3.75 11.62
CA ASN A 73 -21.52 -2.90 11.17
C ASN A 73 -21.92 -1.43 11.38
N THR A 74 -21.29 -0.78 12.36
CA THR A 74 -21.48 0.63 12.69
C THR A 74 -20.45 1.54 12.03
N GLY A 75 -19.59 0.97 11.18
CA GLY A 75 -18.63 1.69 10.36
C GLY A 75 -19.24 2.28 9.08
N GLU A 76 -18.55 3.24 8.46
CA GLU A 76 -18.96 3.86 7.19
C GLU A 76 -18.77 2.89 6.00
N THR A 77 -17.82 1.96 6.12
CA THR A 77 -17.56 0.95 5.09
C THR A 77 -18.57 -0.18 5.19
N LYS A 78 -19.47 -0.28 4.21
CA LYS A 78 -20.48 -1.36 4.15
C LYS A 78 -19.78 -2.70 3.86
N LEU A 79 -19.85 -3.61 4.83
CA LEU A 79 -19.52 -5.02 4.62
C LEU A 79 -20.63 -5.64 3.78
N TYR A 80 -20.31 -6.05 2.56
CA TYR A 80 -21.22 -6.77 1.67
C TYR A 80 -20.73 -8.23 1.54
N ASN A 81 -21.67 -9.16 1.41
CA ASN A 81 -21.41 -10.58 1.14
C ASN A 81 -20.81 -11.39 2.30
N PHE A 82 -21.54 -11.53 3.42
CA PHE A 82 -21.23 -12.51 4.47
C PHE A 82 -21.62 -13.96 4.11
N ASP A 83 -22.01 -14.24 2.86
CA ASP A 83 -22.44 -15.57 2.37
C ASP A 83 -21.32 -16.62 2.31
N HIS A 84 -20.14 -16.31 2.84
CA HIS A 84 -19.05 -17.27 3.04
C HIS A 84 -18.70 -17.38 4.52
N TRP A 85 -19.63 -17.92 5.32
CA TRP A 85 -19.25 -18.63 6.54
C TRP A 85 -20.16 -19.83 6.80
#